data_AF-A0A139PCK2-F1
#
_entry.id   AF-A0A139PCK2-F1
#
_cell.length_a   1.000
_cell.length_b   1.000
_cell.length_c   1.000
_cell.angle_alpha   90.00
_cell.angle_beta   90.00
_cell.angle_gamma   90.00
#
_symmetry.space_group_name_H-M   'P 1'
#
loop_
_entity.id
_entity.type
_entity.pdbx_description
1 polymer ?
#
loop_
_entity_poly.entity_id
_entity_poly.type
_entity_poly.pdbx_seq_one_letter_code
_entity_poly.pdbx_strand_id
1 'polypeptide(L)' 'MGMVSLRLNTAEEELFRSYAVHTGKSLSELFKSALAEQIENQLDYEIGIQALKRFEENPVTHSIDDVIKELENGL' A
#
# COMPACT_ATOMS: atom_id res chain seq x y z
N MET A 1 -16.93 17.51 4.69
CA MET A 1 -16.72 16.69 3.48
C MET A 1 -16.18 17.60 2.39
N GLY A 2 -15.09 17.18 1.73
CA GLY A 2 -14.54 17.87 0.55
C GLY A 2 -15.00 17.18 -0.73
N MET A 3 -15.07 17.94 -1.83
CA MET A 3 -15.36 17.42 -3.16
C MET A 3 -14.08 17.44 -3.99
N VAL A 4 -13.78 16.35 -4.67
CA VAL A 4 -12.68 16.25 -5.64
C VAL A 4 -13.30 16.15 -7.03
N SER A 5 -12.96 17.10 -7.90
CA SER A 5 -13.38 17.10 -9.30
C SER A 5 -12.20 16.72 -10.18
N LEU A 6 -12.37 15.65 -10.96
CA LEU A 6 -11.38 15.17 -11.92
C LEU A 6 -11.91 15.41 -13.33
N ARG A 7 -11.09 16.04 -14.18
CA ARG A 7 -11.40 16.13 -15.61
C ARG A 7 -10.88 14.86 -16.28
N LEU A 8 -11.76 14.19 -17.00
CA LEU A 8 -11.43 13.01 -17.80
C LEU A 8 -11.61 13.34 -19.28
N ASN A 9 -10.81 12.69 -20.12
CA ASN A 9 -11.16 12.56 -21.52
C ASN A 9 -12.23 11.46 -21.72
N THR A 10 -12.79 11.37 -22.91
CA THR A 10 -13.89 10.43 -23.21
C THR A 10 -13.49 8.97 -22.99
N ALA A 11 -12.27 8.58 -23.34
CA ALA A 11 -11.81 7.20 -23.20
C ALA A 11 -11.58 6.82 -21.73
N GLU A 12 -11.01 7.75 -20.94
CA GLU A 12 -10.85 7.58 -19.50
C GLU A 12 -12.21 7.44 -18.81
N GLU A 13 -13.17 8.29 -19.16
CA GLU A 13 -14.52 8.24 -18.59
C GLU A 13 -15.20 6.90 -18.89
N GLU A 14 -15.15 6.44 -20.15
CA GLU A 14 -15.73 5.15 -20.55
C GLU A 14 -15.07 3.98 -19.79
N LEU A 15 -13.74 3.96 -19.74
CA LEU A 15 -12.97 2.92 -19.06
C LEU A 15 -13.31 2.88 -17.56
N PHE A 16 -13.26 4.03 -16.88
CA PHE A 16 -13.46 4.10 -15.44
C PHE A 16 -14.90 3.71 -15.07
N ARG A 17 -15.89 4.19 -15.82
CA ARG A 17 -17.29 3.81 -15.61
C ARG A 17 -17.53 2.32 -15.84
N SER A 18 -16.96 1.76 -16.90
CA SER A 18 -17.08 0.32 -17.19
C SER A 18 -16.49 -0.53 -16.07
N TYR A 19 -15.33 -0.13 -15.54
CA TYR A 19 -14.70 -0.80 -14.41
C TYR A 19 -15.51 -0.67 -13.10
N ALA A 20 -16.09 0.50 -12.84
CA ALA A 20 -17.01 0.70 -11.72
C ALA A 20 -18.22 -0.24 -11.79
N VAL A 21 -18.83 -0.37 -12.97
CA VAL A 21 -19.94 -1.31 -13.21
C VAL A 21 -19.48 -2.76 -12.99
N HIS A 22 -18.34 -3.14 -13.54
CA HIS A 22 -17.81 -4.51 -13.42
C HIS A 22 -17.51 -4.90 -11.96
N THR A 23 -16.99 -3.96 -11.16
CA THR A 23 -16.62 -4.20 -9.76
C THR A 23 -17.77 -4.00 -8.78
N GLY A 24 -18.90 -3.42 -9.22
CA GLY A 24 -20.01 -3.04 -8.36
C GLY A 24 -19.69 -1.91 -7.36
N LYS A 25 -18.57 -1.20 -7.57
CA LYS A 25 -18.09 -0.12 -6.71
C LYS A 25 -18.28 1.23 -7.39
N SER A 26 -18.49 2.28 -6.61
CA SER A 26 -18.51 3.64 -7.13
C SER A 26 -17.10 4.12 -7.52
N LEU A 27 -17.03 5.06 -8.46
CA LEU A 27 -15.76 5.72 -8.82
C LEU A 27 -15.09 6.39 -7.61
N SER A 28 -15.87 6.90 -6.66
CA SER A 28 -15.32 7.50 -5.44
C SER A 28 -14.64 6.47 -4.55
N GLU A 29 -15.24 5.28 -4.39
CA GLU A 29 -14.61 4.19 -3.61
C GLU A 29 -13.33 3.72 -4.28
N LEU A 30 -13.39 3.46 -5.59
CA LEU A 30 -12.22 3.03 -6.36
C LEU A 30 -11.09 4.05 -6.30
N PHE A 31 -11.40 5.34 -6.47
CA PHE A 31 -10.41 6.41 -6.39
C PHE A 31 -9.79 6.49 -4.99
N LYS A 32 -10.59 6.44 -3.92
CA LYS A 32 -10.09 6.47 -2.54
C LYS A 32 -9.19 5.28 -2.24
N SER A 33 -9.59 4.07 -2.65
CA SER A 33 -8.79 2.86 -2.45
C SER A 33 -7.47 2.92 -3.21
N ALA A 34 -7.49 3.30 -4.49
CA ALA A 34 -6.27 3.40 -5.29
C ALA A 34 -5.31 4.46 -4.74
N LEU A 35 -5.84 5.61 -4.29
CA LEU A 35 -5.00 6.65 -3.69
C LEU A 35 -4.39 6.20 -2.35
N ALA A 36 -5.18 5.54 -1.50
CA ALA A 36 -4.68 5.01 -0.22
C ALA A 36 -3.58 3.97 -0.46
N GLU A 37 -3.80 3.02 -1.37
CA GLU A 37 -2.82 2.00 -1.74
C GLU A 37 -1.54 2.61 -2.31
N GLN A 38 -1.64 3.65 -3.15
CA GLN A 38 -0.45 4.34 -3.66
C GLN A 38 0.35 5.02 -2.54
N ILE A 39 -0.32 5.65 -1.58
CA ILE A 39 0.32 6.28 -0.42
C ILE A 39 1.01 5.20 0.44
N GLU A 40 0.33 4.10 0.74
CA GLU A 40 0.88 2.99 1.54
C GLU A 40 2.10 2.38 0.85
N ASN A 41 2.02 2.07 -0.44
CA ASN A 41 3.14 1.54 -1.22
C ASN A 41 4.39 2.43 -1.15
N GLN A 42 4.20 3.76 -1.19
CA GLN A 42 5.31 4.70 -1.08
C GLN A 42 5.93 4.69 0.32
N LEU A 43 5.10 4.69 1.37
CA LEU A 43 5.57 4.65 2.75
C LEU A 43 6.29 3.33 3.06
N ASP A 44 5.73 2.20 2.63
CA ASP A 44 6.32 0.86 2.83
C ASP A 44 7.67 0.75 2.12
N TYR A 45 7.77 1.29 0.90
CA TYR A 45 9.03 1.35 0.17
C TYR A 45 10.09 2.16 0.93
N GLU A 46 9.75 3.36 1.38
CA GLU A 46 10.68 4.22 2.12
C GLU A 46 11.14 3.58 3.44
N ILE A 47 10.21 2.97 4.19
CA ILE A 47 10.52 2.25 5.43
C ILE A 47 11.43 1.06 5.15
N GLY A 48 11.14 0.28 4.10
CA GLY A 48 11.95 -0.86 3.69
C GLY A 48 13.38 -0.48 3.33
N ILE A 49 13.57 0.60 2.55
CA ILE A 49 14.90 1.11 2.21
C ILE A 49 15.65 1.58 3.45
N GLN A 50 14.98 2.27 4.38
CA GLN A 50 15.61 2.69 5.64
C GLN A 50 16.02 1.50 6.51
N ALA A 51 15.17 0.47 6.60
CA ALA A 51 15.47 -0.74 7.35
C ALA A 51 16.67 -1.49 6.75
N LEU A 52 16.71 -1.61 5.42
CA LEU A 52 17.83 -2.22 4.71
C LEU A 52 19.13 -1.47 4.99
N LYS A 53 19.13 -0.15 4.87
CA LYS A 53 20.32 0.68 5.14
C LYS A 53 20.83 0.49 6.59
N ARG A 54 19.93 0.48 7.57
CA ARG A 54 20.30 0.26 8.99
C ARG A 54 20.90 -1.13 9.21
N PHE A 55 20.38 -2.15 8.53
CA PHE A 55 20.93 -3.50 8.57
C PHE A 55 22.31 -3.56 7.90
N GLU A 56 22.50 -2.90 6.75
CA GLU A 56 23.80 -2.85 6.07
C GLU A 56 24.87 -2.13 6.92
N GLU A 57 24.49 -1.10 7.68
CA GLU A 57 25.36 -0.41 8.63
C GLU A 57 25.78 -1.30 9.83
N ASN A 58 24.90 -2.21 10.27
CA ASN A 58 25.17 -3.15 11.35
C ASN A 58 24.40 -4.48 11.16
N PRO A 59 24.97 -5.44 10.41
CA PRO A 59 24.24 -6.64 10.02
C PRO A 59 24.20 -7.64 11.18
N VAL A 60 23.10 -7.62 11.93
CA VAL A 60 22.80 -8.59 12.99
C VAL A 60 21.82 -9.63 12.46
N THR A 61 22.21 -10.90 12.52
CA THR A 61 21.37 -12.02 12.09
C THR A 61 21.01 -12.90 13.27
N HIS A 62 19.77 -13.37 13.31
CA HIS A 62 19.28 -14.31 14.33
C HIS A 62 18.99 -15.66 13.68
N SER A 63 19.21 -16.75 14.43
CA SER A 63 18.73 -18.06 13.98
C SER A 63 17.22 -18.12 14.05
N ILE A 64 16.59 -18.99 13.25
CA ILE A 64 15.14 -19.20 13.30
C ILE A 64 14.71 -19.64 14.70
N ASP A 65 15.51 -20.48 15.38
CA ASP A 65 15.22 -20.95 16.74
C ASP A 65 15.20 -19.80 17.76
N ASP A 66 16.12 -18.83 17.65
CA ASP A 66 16.16 -17.65 18.52
C ASP A 66 14.92 -16.77 18.33
N VAL A 67 14.52 -16.56 17.07
CA VAL A 67 13.35 -15.73 16.73
C VAL A 67 12.05 -16.38 17.21
N ILE A 68 11.88 -17.69 16.99
CA ILE A 68 10.71 -18.43 17.47
C ILE A 68 10.62 -18.33 19.00
N LYS A 69 11.74 -18.55 19.69
CA LYS A 69 11.80 -18.43 21.14
C LYS A 69 11.43 -17.01 21.63
N GLU A 70 11.84 -15.96 20.93
CA GLU A 70 11.48 -14.58 21.28
C GLU A 70 9.98 -14.32 21.11
N LEU A 71 9.39 -14.76 20.00
CA LEU A 71 7.97 -14.56 19.69
C LEU A 71 7.04 -15.39 20.59
N GLU A 72 7.41 -16.63 20.92
CA GLU A 72 6.62 -17.51 21.78
C GLU A 72 6.66 -17.10 23.26
N ASN A 73 7.77 -16.50 23.72
CA ASN A 73 7.87 -16.00 25.10
C ASN A 73 7.18 -14.64 25.32
N GLY A 74 6.78 -13.97 24.24
CA GLY A 74 6.05 -12.69 24.28
C GLY A 74 4.53 -12.81 24.26
N LEU A 75 4.00 -14.03 24.13
CA LEU A 75 2.57 -14.40 24.22
C LEU A 75 2.24 -14.96 25.61
#